data_AF-A0A7S1WMT6-F1
#
_entry.id   AF-A0A7S1WMT6-F1
#
_cell.length_a   1.000
_cell.length_b   1.000
_cell.length_c   1.000
_cell.angle_alpha   90.00
_cell.angle_beta   90.00
_cell.angle_gamma   90.00
#
_symmetry.space_group_name_H-M   'P 1'
#
loop_
_entity.id
_entity.type
_entity.pdbx_description
1 polymer ?
#
loop_
_entity_poly.entity_id
_entity_poly.type
_entity_poly.pdbx_seq_one_letter_code
_entity_poly.pdbx_strand_id
1 'polypeptide(L)'
;AMWEKALGTVRVKVKSRERKRILYTALYHSMLAPNLLSDSDGSYRLQKALPGTFPRRGKPIHFDELETQLPVRKTKDNASIYHTFSSWDTYRSLHPLMNLLHPEVSRHFGESLMAFYDAWGYIP
;
A
#
# COMPACT_ATOMS: atom_id res chain seq x y z
N ALA A 1 -5.86 -21.59 6.94
CA ALA A 1 -5.28 -20.86 5.79
C ALA A 1 -5.47 -19.36 5.99
N MET A 2 -4.60 -18.50 5.43
CA MET A 2 -4.65 -17.03 5.65
C MET A 2 -5.93 -16.37 5.13
N TRP A 3 -6.38 -16.75 3.93
CA TRP A 3 -7.58 -16.16 3.31
C TRP A 3 -8.88 -16.46 4.07
N GLU A 4 -9.00 -17.64 4.68
CA GLU A 4 -10.16 -17.98 5.50
C GLU A 4 -10.28 -17.04 6.71
N LYS A 5 -9.14 -16.68 7.32
CA LYS A 5 -9.11 -15.71 8.43
C LYS A 5 -9.47 -14.31 7.94
N ALA A 6 -8.88 -13.87 6.83
CA ALA A 6 -9.11 -12.53 6.28
C ALA A 6 -10.57 -12.31 5.86
N LEU A 7 -11.12 -13.21 5.04
CA LEU A 7 -12.51 -13.14 4.59
C LEU A 7 -13.50 -13.39 5.74
N GLY A 8 -13.09 -14.17 6.74
CA GLY A 8 -13.88 -14.45 7.95
C GLY A 8 -14.09 -13.25 8.89
N THR A 9 -13.44 -12.11 8.63
CA THR A 9 -13.63 -10.84 9.35
C THR A 9 -15.07 -10.32 9.18
N VAL A 10 -15.69 -10.59 8.03
CA VAL A 10 -17.09 -10.24 7.76
C VAL A 10 -17.89 -11.54 7.64
N ARG A 11 -18.89 -11.73 8.51
CA ARG A 11 -19.75 -12.92 8.51
C ARG A 11 -21.20 -12.55 8.20
N VAL A 12 -21.74 -13.13 7.14
CA VAL A 12 -23.11 -12.86 6.69
C VAL A 12 -23.94 -14.13 6.56
N LYS A 13 -25.24 -14.03 6.90
CA LYS A 13 -26.24 -15.06 6.60
C LYS A 13 -27.03 -14.65 5.36
N VAL A 14 -26.78 -15.31 4.23
CA VAL A 14 -27.41 -14.99 2.94
C VAL A 14 -27.92 -16.29 2.32
N LYS A 15 -29.18 -16.30 1.87
CA LYS A 15 -29.82 -17.48 1.24
C LYS A 15 -29.28 -17.75 -0.18
N SER A 16 -29.00 -16.70 -0.96
CA SER A 16 -28.50 -16.82 -2.33
C SER A 16 -27.00 -17.08 -2.37
N ARG A 17 -26.61 -18.21 -2.99
CA ARG A 17 -25.19 -18.56 -3.25
C ARG A 17 -24.50 -17.52 -4.13
N GLU A 18 -25.22 -16.96 -5.10
CA GLU A 18 -24.69 -15.94 -6.02
C GLU A 18 -24.34 -14.65 -5.27
N ARG A 19 -25.25 -14.13 -4.44
CA ARG A 19 -24.98 -12.92 -3.63
C ARG A 19 -23.83 -13.14 -2.66
N LYS A 20 -23.75 -14.34 -2.07
CA LYS A 20 -22.62 -14.72 -1.20
C LYS A 20 -21.30 -14.68 -1.98
N ARG A 21 -21.27 -15.21 -3.21
CA ARG A 21 -20.08 -15.15 -4.08
C ARG A 21 -19.69 -13.71 -4.38
N ILE A 22 -20.62 -12.86 -4.83
CA ILE A 22 -20.36 -11.46 -5.16
C ILE A 22 -19.73 -10.73 -3.96
N LEU A 23 -20.31 -10.89 -2.77
CA LEU A 23 -19.81 -10.23 -1.57
C LEU A 23 -18.37 -10.65 -1.24
N TYR A 24 -18.09 -11.95 -1.15
CA TYR A 24 -16.74 -12.41 -0.78
C TYR A 24 -15.70 -12.16 -1.88
N THR A 25 -16.10 -12.15 -3.15
CA THR A 25 -15.21 -11.71 -4.25
C THR A 25 -14.90 -10.22 -4.15
N ALA A 26 -15.88 -9.37 -3.83
CA ALA A 26 -15.65 -7.94 -3.62
C ALA A 26 -14.76 -7.69 -2.38
N LEU A 27 -14.99 -8.42 -1.30
CA LEU A 27 -14.16 -8.35 -0.09
C LEU A 27 -12.72 -8.79 -0.39
N TYR A 28 -12.54 -9.87 -1.15
CA TYR A 28 -11.22 -10.27 -1.64
C TYR A 28 -10.54 -9.16 -2.46
N HIS A 29 -11.23 -8.54 -3.42
CA HIS A 29 -10.67 -7.42 -4.19
C HIS A 29 -10.27 -6.22 -3.32
N SER A 30 -11.01 -5.93 -2.25
CA SER A 30 -10.66 -4.86 -1.31
C SER A 30 -9.37 -5.13 -0.52
N MET A 31 -8.89 -6.38 -0.48
CA MET A 31 -7.70 -6.79 0.26
C MET A 31 -6.49 -7.05 -0.64
N LEU A 32 -6.59 -6.76 -1.95
CA LEU A 32 -5.48 -6.92 -2.89
C LEU A 32 -4.53 -5.72 -2.94
N ALA A 33 -5.00 -4.54 -2.56
CA ALA A 33 -4.22 -3.30 -2.52
C ALA A 33 -4.70 -2.41 -1.37
N PRO A 34 -3.88 -1.49 -0.84
CA PRO A 34 -2.45 -1.22 -1.14
C PRO A 34 -1.51 -2.42 -0.95
N ASN A 35 -0.37 -2.42 -1.66
CA ASN A 35 0.60 -3.53 -1.68
C ASN A 35 1.75 -3.28 -0.71
N LEU A 36 2.20 -4.32 0.02
CA LEU A 36 3.36 -4.23 0.90
C LEU A 36 4.62 -3.90 0.08
N LEU A 37 5.31 -2.83 0.47
CA LEU A 37 6.57 -2.37 -0.10
C LEU A 37 7.77 -2.71 0.78
N SER A 38 7.60 -2.72 2.11
CA SER A 38 8.69 -3.03 3.04
C SER A 38 8.98 -4.52 3.13
N ASP A 39 10.27 -4.85 3.21
CA ASP A 39 10.77 -6.19 3.45
C ASP A 39 10.59 -6.64 4.91
N SER A 40 10.84 -7.92 5.18
CA SER A 40 10.67 -8.53 6.51
C SER A 40 11.56 -7.92 7.60
N ASP A 41 12.65 -7.27 7.21
CA ASP A 41 13.56 -6.56 8.11
C ASP A 41 13.20 -5.07 8.27
N GLY A 42 12.06 -4.64 7.73
CA GLY A 42 11.59 -3.26 7.71
C GLY A 42 12.38 -2.34 6.79
N SER A 43 13.20 -2.86 5.88
CA SER A 43 13.79 -2.03 4.82
C SER A 43 12.79 -1.75 3.71
N TYR A 44 12.88 -0.58 3.09
CA TYR A 44 12.09 -0.22 1.91
C TYR A 44 12.84 0.86 1.11
N ARG A 45 12.48 1.02 -0.16
CA ARG A 45 13.10 2.03 -1.05
C ARG A 45 12.03 2.92 -1.66
N LEU A 46 12.26 4.23 -1.60
CA LEU A 46 11.47 5.25 -2.29
C LEU A 46 12.42 6.17 -3.04
N GLN A 47 12.05 6.53 -4.26
CA GLN A 47 12.85 7.44 -5.07
C GLN A 47 12.91 8.80 -4.37
N LYS A 48 14.03 9.51 -4.40
CA LYS A 48 14.03 10.93 -4.01
C LYS A 48 13.44 11.77 -5.13
N ALA A 49 12.51 12.67 -4.80
CA ALA A 49 12.03 13.67 -5.74
C ALA A 49 13.06 14.81 -5.85
N LEU A 50 14.16 14.57 -6.56
CA LEU A 50 15.14 15.60 -6.92
C LEU A 50 14.94 16.03 -8.37
N PRO A 51 15.28 17.29 -8.73
CA PRO A 51 15.32 17.70 -10.13
C PRO A 51 16.23 16.76 -10.93
N GLY A 52 15.67 16.06 -11.92
CA GLY A 52 16.41 15.15 -12.80
C GLY A 52 16.49 13.68 -12.37
N THR A 53 15.86 13.26 -11.27
CA THR A 53 15.83 11.83 -10.88
C THR A 53 14.85 10.99 -11.69
N PHE A 54 13.82 11.60 -12.30
CA PHE A 54 12.97 10.88 -13.24
C PHE A 54 13.75 10.59 -14.53
N PRO A 55 13.80 9.32 -14.99
CA PRO A 55 14.48 8.97 -16.23
C PRO A 55 13.94 9.83 -17.36
N ARG A 56 14.76 10.74 -17.88
CA ARG A 56 14.41 11.49 -19.09
C ARG A 56 14.48 10.51 -20.25
N ARG A 57 13.41 10.46 -21.05
CA ARG A 57 13.30 9.58 -22.21
C ARG A 57 14.57 9.67 -23.06
N GLY A 58 15.24 8.53 -23.27
CA GLY A 58 16.46 8.43 -24.08
C GLY A 58 17.78 8.73 -23.34
N LYS A 59 17.77 9.05 -22.04
CA LYS A 59 18.99 9.14 -21.23
C LYS A 59 19.34 7.79 -20.58
N PRO A 60 20.62 7.35 -20.63
CA PRO A 60 21.07 6.19 -19.87
C PRO A 60 20.85 6.38 -18.37
N ILE A 61 20.50 5.28 -17.69
CA ILE A 61 20.48 5.23 -16.23
C ILE A 61 21.88 4.80 -15.79
N HIS A 62 22.54 5.62 -14.98
CA HIS A 62 23.81 5.28 -14.38
C HIS A 62 23.55 4.42 -13.14
N PHE A 63 23.84 3.12 -13.21
CA PHE A 63 23.59 2.17 -12.11
C PHE A 63 24.29 2.58 -10.81
N ASP A 64 25.47 3.18 -10.91
CA ASP A 64 26.25 3.65 -9.77
C ASP A 64 25.55 4.78 -8.99
N GLU A 65 24.59 5.47 -9.60
CA GLU A 65 23.80 6.53 -8.96
C GLU A 65 22.50 6.02 -8.32
N LEU A 66 22.10 4.77 -8.60
CA LEU A 66 20.80 4.22 -8.14
C LEU A 66 20.67 4.24 -6.62
N GLU A 67 21.72 3.92 -5.88
CA GLU A 67 21.70 3.94 -4.42
C GLU A 67 21.46 5.36 -3.86
N THR A 68 21.91 6.39 -4.59
CA THR A 68 21.64 7.78 -4.22
C THR A 68 20.21 8.19 -4.55
N GLN A 69 19.68 7.71 -5.69
CA GLN A 69 18.35 8.03 -6.18
C GLN A 69 17.23 7.26 -5.45
N LEU A 70 17.50 6.02 -5.03
CA LEU A 70 16.59 5.08 -4.36
C LEU A 70 17.21 4.59 -3.03
N PRO A 71 17.50 5.48 -2.08
CA PRO A 71 18.18 5.09 -0.84
C PRO A 71 17.37 4.08 -0.04
N VAL A 72 18.06 3.15 0.61
CA VAL A 72 17.45 2.26 1.60
C VAL A 72 16.95 3.09 2.79
N ARG A 73 15.69 2.89 3.15
CA ARG A 73 15.05 3.47 4.34
C ARG A 73 14.64 2.35 5.29
N LYS A 74 14.45 2.69 6.56
CA LYS A 74 13.95 1.79 7.59
C LYS A 74 12.63 2.29 8.15
N THR A 75 11.70 1.38 8.39
CA THR A 75 10.39 1.73 8.93
C THR A 75 10.51 2.27 10.35
N LYS A 76 9.62 3.19 10.71
CA LYS A 76 9.48 3.72 12.07
C LYS A 76 8.45 2.86 12.82
N ASP A 77 8.63 2.69 14.13
CA ASP A 77 7.66 2.02 15.03
C ASP A 77 7.14 0.66 14.53
N ASN A 78 8.03 -0.12 13.92
CA ASN A 78 7.74 -1.42 13.31
C ASN A 78 6.54 -1.38 12.33
N ALA A 79 6.35 -0.23 11.66
CA ALA A 79 5.31 -0.07 10.67
C ALA A 79 5.61 -0.90 9.41
N SER A 80 4.57 -1.37 8.74
CA SER A 80 4.66 -1.91 7.38
C SER A 80 4.43 -0.77 6.39
N ILE A 81 5.29 -0.64 5.39
CA ILE A 81 5.14 0.41 4.37
C ILE A 81 4.45 -0.19 3.15
N TYR A 82 3.43 0.50 2.67
CA TYR A 82 2.62 0.12 1.53
C TYR A 82 2.79 1.10 0.37
N HIS A 83 2.41 0.66 -0.83
CA HIS A 83 2.35 1.47 -2.04
C HIS A 83 1.10 1.10 -2.88
N THR A 84 0.97 1.65 -4.09
CA THR A 84 -0.22 1.48 -4.95
C THR A 84 -1.46 2.18 -4.38
N PHE A 85 -1.28 3.39 -3.84
CA PHE A 85 -2.41 4.22 -3.42
C PHE A 85 -3.09 4.85 -4.64
N SER A 86 -4.22 4.27 -5.08
CA SER A 86 -5.15 4.94 -6.01
C SER A 86 -6.04 5.89 -5.22
N SER A 87 -5.43 6.90 -4.61
CA SER A 87 -6.04 7.72 -3.54
C SER A 87 -7.38 8.32 -3.97
N TRP A 88 -7.48 8.83 -5.21
CA TRP A 88 -8.71 9.46 -5.75
C TRP A 88 -9.93 8.52 -5.84
N ASP A 89 -9.71 7.23 -6.06
CA ASP A 89 -10.79 6.23 -6.06
C ASP A 89 -11.05 5.72 -4.64
N THR A 90 -9.97 5.31 -3.98
CA THR A 90 -10.02 4.48 -2.77
C THR A 90 -10.37 5.26 -1.51
N TYR A 91 -10.22 6.60 -1.49
CA TYR A 91 -10.66 7.41 -0.35
C TYR A 91 -12.17 7.31 -0.10
N ARG A 92 -12.95 7.06 -1.16
CA ARG A 92 -14.42 7.10 -1.14
C ARG A 92 -15.07 5.90 -0.47
N SER A 93 -14.38 4.75 -0.44
CA SER A 93 -14.97 3.48 0.01
C SER A 93 -13.98 2.56 0.70
N LEU A 94 -12.81 2.32 0.09
CA LEU A 94 -11.84 1.36 0.61
C LEU A 94 -11.23 1.81 1.95
N HIS A 95 -10.71 3.04 2.04
CA HIS A 95 -10.08 3.50 3.29
C HIS A 95 -11.06 3.54 4.48
N PRO A 96 -12.32 4.05 4.33
CA PRO A 96 -13.33 3.91 5.37
C PRO A 96 -13.60 2.45 5.78
N LEU A 97 -13.69 1.53 4.81
CA LEU A 97 -13.87 0.11 5.08
C LEU A 97 -12.70 -0.48 5.89
N MET A 98 -11.47 -0.15 5.50
CA MET A 98 -10.25 -0.65 6.17
C MET A 98 -10.14 -0.12 7.60
N ASN A 99 -10.58 1.11 7.87
CA ASN A 99 -10.64 1.64 9.25
C ASN A 99 -11.56 0.80 10.16
N LEU A 100 -12.60 0.20 9.62
CA LEU A 100 -13.52 -0.67 10.37
C LEU A 100 -12.99 -2.09 10.52
N LEU A 101 -12.44 -2.65 9.44
CA LEU A 101 -12.05 -4.07 9.40
C LEU A 101 -10.64 -4.31 9.93
N HIS A 102 -9.71 -3.40 9.62
CA HIS A 102 -8.27 -3.56 9.82
C HIS A 102 -7.61 -2.23 10.25
N PRO A 103 -7.98 -1.66 11.42
CA PRO A 103 -7.49 -0.35 11.85
C PRO A 103 -5.96 -0.28 11.99
N GLU A 104 -5.31 -1.39 12.33
CA GLU A 104 -3.85 -1.46 12.40
C GLU A 104 -3.21 -1.33 11.01
N VAL A 105 -3.79 -1.95 9.99
CA VAL A 105 -3.37 -1.80 8.60
C VAL A 105 -3.63 -0.38 8.10
N SER A 106 -4.76 0.23 8.48
CA SER A 106 -5.01 1.64 8.18
C SER A 106 -3.99 2.58 8.81
N ARG A 107 -3.50 2.28 10.03
CA ARG A 107 -2.39 3.04 10.63
C ARG A 107 -1.13 2.94 9.76
N HIS A 108 -0.79 1.74 9.31
CA HIS A 108 0.34 1.51 8.39
C HIS A 108 0.18 2.26 7.07
N PHE A 109 -1.04 2.39 6.53
CA PHE A 109 -1.30 3.23 5.37
C PHE A 109 -0.97 4.70 5.64
N GLY A 110 -1.36 5.23 6.81
CA GLY A 110 -0.98 6.57 7.24
C GLY A 110 0.54 6.76 7.30
N GLU A 111 1.26 5.83 7.93
CA GLU A 111 2.73 5.84 7.99
C GLU A 111 3.38 5.79 6.59
N SER A 112 2.76 5.05 5.66
CA SER A 112 3.22 4.96 4.28
C SER A 112 3.08 6.31 3.56
N LEU A 113 1.96 7.02 3.77
CA LEU A 113 1.75 8.36 3.21
C LEU A 113 2.76 9.37 3.79
N MET A 114 3.06 9.27 5.08
CA MET A 114 4.11 10.08 5.69
C MET A 114 5.51 9.74 5.16
N ALA A 115 5.78 8.46 4.87
CA ALA A 115 7.04 8.06 4.23
C ALA A 115 7.20 8.64 2.82
N PHE A 116 6.12 8.76 2.04
CA PHE A 116 6.16 9.47 0.76
C PHE A 116 6.41 10.96 0.95
N TYR A 117 5.75 11.60 1.92
CA TYR A 117 6.02 13.01 2.24
C TYR A 117 7.50 13.24 2.60
N ASP A 118 8.08 12.41 3.47
CA ASP A 118 9.49 12.43 3.84
C ASP A 118 10.44 12.15 2.64
N ALA A 119 9.95 11.53 1.57
CA ALA A 119 10.73 11.19 0.38
C ALA A 119 10.62 12.23 -0.74
N TRP A 120 9.44 12.81 -0.92
CA TRP A 120 9.08 13.60 -2.08
C TRP A 120 8.70 15.05 -1.76
N GLY A 121 8.41 15.35 -0.49
CA GLY A 121 7.90 16.65 -0.05
C GLY A 121 6.40 16.86 -0.26
N TYR A 122 5.68 15.82 -0.71
CA TYR A 122 4.23 15.84 -0.90
C TYR A 122 3.62 14.44 -0.68
N ILE A 123 2.32 14.39 -0.42
CA ILE A 123 1.55 13.16 -0.31
C ILE A 123 0.91 12.86 -1.68
N PRO A 124 1.05 11.63 -2.21
CA PRO A 124 0.50 11.23 -3.51
C PRO A 124 -1.01 10.95 -3.53
#